data_AF-X1LJS9-F1
#
_entry.id   AF-X1LJS9-F1
#
_cell.length_a   1.000
_cell.length_b   1.000
_cell.length_c   1.000
_cell.angle_alpha   90.00
_cell.angle_beta   90.00
_cell.angle_gamma   90.00
#
_symmetry.space_group_name_H-M   'P 1'
#
loop_
_entity.id
_entity.type
_entity.pdbx_description
1 polymer ?
#
loop_
_entity_poly.entity_id
_entity_poly.type
_entity_poly.pdbx_seq_one_letter_code
_entity_poly.pdbx_strand_id
1 'polypeptide(L)'
;VASRLARELNKPVIIVNLGEEFCRGSCRSIAEFNVSLALEECRDLLVTFGGHPLAAGFTVKREDLAQLEKKLMDLGTSQLSHLDIQPRLTIDAEIPLSTLNGEILNLIQKLTPFGEGNPQPTFLSRGVEVVESHNFGNEGKHLELKLRQNHVTWQAFDFNSQKLAEEIPTHIDIVYQLGKGYWGDEEVLRLNLVDFATA
;
A
#
# COMPACT_ATOMS: atom_id res chain seq x y z
N VAL A 1 6.04 -12.05 -2.28
CA VAL A 1 5.91 -11.34 -3.59
C VAL A 1 4.45 -11.11 -3.97
N ALA A 2 3.62 -12.17 -4.11
CA ALA A 2 2.21 -12.02 -4.50
C ALA A 2 1.40 -11.08 -3.59
N SER A 3 1.57 -11.14 -2.26
CA SER A 3 0.83 -10.25 -1.34
C SER A 3 1.20 -8.78 -1.53
N ARG A 4 2.47 -8.49 -1.81
CA ARG A 4 2.95 -7.12 -2.01
C ARG A 4 2.34 -6.53 -3.28
N LEU A 5 2.38 -7.29 -4.38
CA LEU A 5 1.81 -6.87 -5.67
C LEU A 5 0.29 -6.73 -5.62
N ALA A 6 -0.41 -7.67 -4.97
CA ALA A 6 -1.87 -7.60 -4.84
C ALA A 6 -2.30 -6.32 -4.10
N ARG A 7 -1.57 -5.95 -3.05
CA ARG A 7 -1.80 -4.70 -2.30
C ARG A 7 -1.47 -3.45 -3.12
N GLU A 8 -0.32 -3.43 -3.80
CA GLU A 8 0.12 -2.27 -4.61
C GLU A 8 -0.78 -2.03 -5.83
N LEU A 9 -1.21 -3.10 -6.50
CA LEU A 9 -2.03 -3.02 -7.71
C LEU A 9 -3.53 -3.00 -7.42
N ASN A 10 -3.92 -3.27 -6.16
CA ASN A 10 -5.30 -3.52 -5.73
C ASN A 10 -6.04 -4.49 -6.66
N LYS A 11 -5.38 -5.59 -7.02
CA LYS A 11 -5.83 -6.59 -8.00
C LYS A 11 -5.48 -8.00 -7.55
N PRO A 12 -6.23 -9.03 -8.00
CA PRO A 12 -5.79 -10.42 -7.84
C PRO A 12 -4.47 -10.65 -8.56
N VAL A 13 -3.53 -11.32 -7.89
CA VAL A 13 -2.20 -11.63 -8.40
C VAL A 13 -1.92 -13.10 -8.22
N ILE A 14 -1.48 -13.73 -9.32
CA ILE A 14 -1.03 -15.11 -9.34
C ILE A 14 0.43 -15.11 -9.77
N ILE A 15 1.28 -15.74 -8.98
CA ILE A 15 2.68 -15.96 -9.32
C ILE A 15 2.89 -17.45 -9.52
N VAL A 16 3.43 -17.82 -10.68
CA VAL A 16 3.68 -19.21 -11.04
C VAL A 16 5.18 -19.47 -11.07
N ASN A 17 5.62 -20.46 -10.32
CA ASN A 17 6.95 -21.05 -10.47
C ASN A 17 6.89 -22.13 -11.55
N LEU A 18 7.72 -21.99 -12.58
CA LEU A 18 7.76 -22.88 -13.73
C LEU A 18 8.68 -24.07 -13.44
N GLY A 19 8.10 -25.27 -13.38
CA GLY A 19 8.85 -26.52 -13.40
C GLY A 19 8.80 -27.20 -14.76
N GLU A 20 9.59 -28.27 -14.93
CA GLU A 20 9.67 -29.03 -16.18
C GLU A 20 8.34 -29.72 -16.52
N GLU A 21 7.77 -30.45 -15.56
CA GLU A 21 6.49 -31.16 -15.73
C GLU A 21 5.33 -30.44 -15.04
N PHE A 22 5.56 -29.93 -13.83
CA PHE A 22 4.53 -29.27 -13.01
C PHE A 22 4.94 -27.84 -12.63
N CYS A 23 3.99 -26.93 -12.74
CA CYS A 23 4.11 -25.55 -12.29
C CYS A 23 3.33 -25.35 -10.99
N ARG A 24 3.87 -24.53 -10.07
CA ARG A 24 3.22 -24.22 -8.78
C ARG A 24 2.81 -22.76 -8.74
N GLY A 25 1.52 -22.51 -8.55
CA GLY A 25 0.94 -21.18 -8.44
C GLY A 25 0.71 -20.77 -6.98
N SER A 26 1.03 -19.53 -6.65
CA SER A 26 0.62 -18.86 -5.41
C SER A 26 -0.25 -17.66 -5.74
N CYS A 27 -1.46 -17.64 -5.18
CA CYS A 27 -2.47 -16.64 -5.45
C CYS A 27 -2.69 -15.72 -4.25
N ARG A 28 -2.88 -14.44 -4.53
CA ARG A 28 -3.41 -13.44 -3.59
C ARG A 28 -4.51 -12.66 -4.27
N SER A 29 -5.56 -12.35 -3.54
CA SER A 29 -6.75 -11.72 -4.07
C SER A 29 -7.19 -10.51 -3.27
N ILE A 30 -8.17 -9.81 -3.82
CA ILE A 30 -8.90 -8.71 -3.19
C ILE A 30 -10.29 -9.19 -2.75
N ALA A 31 -10.98 -8.42 -1.93
CA ALA A 31 -12.30 -8.78 -1.39
C ALA A 31 -13.34 -9.06 -2.49
N GLU A 32 -13.18 -8.38 -3.62
CA GLU A 32 -14.05 -8.43 -4.79
C GLU A 32 -13.86 -9.68 -5.65
N PHE A 33 -12.77 -10.45 -5.45
CA PHE A 33 -12.48 -11.64 -6.26
C PHE A 33 -12.14 -12.84 -5.39
N ASN A 34 -13.00 -13.86 -5.38
CA ASN A 34 -12.74 -15.08 -4.65
C ASN A 34 -11.84 -16.02 -5.46
N VAL A 35 -10.54 -16.02 -5.17
CA VAL A 35 -9.58 -16.81 -5.95
C VAL A 35 -9.75 -18.32 -5.75
N SER A 36 -10.27 -18.75 -4.61
CA SER A 36 -10.54 -20.18 -4.38
C SER A 36 -11.67 -20.70 -5.27
N LEU A 37 -12.73 -19.90 -5.50
CA LEU A 37 -13.81 -20.25 -6.41
C LEU A 37 -13.35 -20.17 -7.88
N ALA A 38 -12.52 -19.18 -8.24
CA ALA A 38 -11.96 -19.11 -9.58
C ALA A 38 -11.08 -20.34 -9.92
N LEU A 39 -10.34 -20.86 -8.94
CA LEU A 39 -9.58 -22.12 -9.11
C LEU A 39 -10.50 -23.34 -9.19
N GLU A 40 -11.59 -23.37 -8.43
CA GLU A 40 -12.61 -24.44 -8.50
C GLU A 40 -13.21 -24.53 -9.91
N GLU A 41 -13.50 -23.40 -10.55
CA GLU A 41 -13.99 -23.36 -11.94
C GLU A 41 -12.95 -23.88 -12.95
N CYS A 42 -11.67 -23.87 -12.59
CA CYS A 42 -10.55 -24.37 -13.38
C CYS A 42 -10.10 -25.79 -12.98
N ARG A 43 -10.86 -26.50 -12.14
CA ARG A 43 -10.48 -27.82 -11.59
C ARG A 43 -10.02 -28.82 -12.65
N ASP A 44 -10.59 -28.77 -13.85
CA ASP A 44 -10.25 -29.64 -14.98
C ASP A 44 -8.79 -29.53 -15.43
N LEU A 45 -8.16 -28.38 -15.19
CA LEU A 45 -6.76 -28.09 -15.56
C LEU A 45 -5.79 -28.27 -14.37
N LEU A 46 -6.29 -28.49 -13.16
CA LEU A 46 -5.49 -28.45 -11.95
C LEU A 46 -5.19 -29.86 -11.44
N VAL A 47 -3.93 -30.11 -11.10
CA VAL A 47 -3.51 -31.35 -10.43
C VAL A 47 -3.92 -31.32 -8.97
N THR A 48 -3.67 -30.18 -8.31
CA THR A 48 -4.11 -29.90 -6.94
C THR A 48 -4.37 -28.41 -6.79
N PHE A 49 -5.31 -28.04 -5.93
CA PHE A 49 -5.49 -26.66 -5.51
C PHE A 49 -6.14 -26.60 -4.13
N GLY A 50 -6.01 -25.45 -3.47
CA GLY A 50 -6.65 -25.21 -2.19
C GLY A 50 -6.34 -23.83 -1.65
N GLY A 51 -7.14 -23.40 -0.67
CA GLY A 51 -6.95 -22.12 0.01
C GLY A 51 -8.27 -21.47 0.42
N HIS A 52 -8.20 -20.17 0.62
CA HIS A 52 -9.26 -19.30 1.06
C HIS A 52 -9.56 -18.22 0.00
N PRO A 53 -10.67 -17.48 0.14
CA PRO A 53 -11.07 -16.47 -0.85
C PRO A 53 -9.98 -15.46 -1.23
N LEU A 54 -9.12 -15.06 -0.28
CA LEU A 54 -8.06 -14.07 -0.49
C LEU A 54 -6.67 -14.66 -0.77
N ALA A 55 -6.49 -15.97 -0.56
CA ALA A 55 -5.18 -16.61 -0.69
C ALA A 55 -5.34 -18.10 -1.01
N ALA A 56 -4.78 -18.52 -2.13
CA ALA A 56 -4.81 -19.91 -2.56
C ALA A 56 -3.50 -20.35 -3.19
N GLY A 57 -3.37 -21.65 -3.44
CA GLY A 57 -2.28 -22.22 -4.21
C GLY A 57 -2.78 -23.35 -5.10
N PHE A 58 -2.04 -23.62 -6.16
CA PHE A 58 -2.35 -24.70 -7.09
C PHE A 58 -1.10 -25.33 -7.70
N THR A 59 -1.28 -26.53 -8.25
CA THR A 59 -0.34 -27.22 -9.12
C THR A 59 -1.03 -27.50 -10.45
N VAL A 60 -0.37 -27.18 -11.56
CA VAL A 60 -0.84 -27.39 -12.94
C VAL A 60 0.26 -28.06 -13.75
N LYS A 61 -0.09 -28.86 -14.75
CA LYS A 61 0.90 -29.37 -15.70
C LYS A 61 1.44 -28.25 -16.56
N ARG A 62 2.68 -28.38 -17.02
CA ARG A 62 3.33 -27.38 -17.88
C ARG A 62 2.56 -27.13 -19.18
N GLU A 63 1.96 -28.18 -19.75
CA GLU A 63 1.16 -28.14 -20.98
C GLU A 63 -0.16 -27.37 -20.82
N ASP A 64 -0.80 -27.46 -19.65
CA ASP A 64 -2.11 -26.86 -19.38
C ASP A 64 -2.03 -25.40 -18.89
N LEU A 65 -0.81 -24.91 -18.57
CA LEU A 65 -0.61 -23.61 -17.95
C LEU A 65 -1.18 -22.45 -18.79
N ALA A 66 -0.98 -22.48 -20.11
CA ALA A 66 -1.48 -21.42 -20.99
C ALA A 66 -3.01 -21.37 -21.03
N GLN A 67 -3.65 -22.54 -20.97
CA GLN A 67 -5.11 -22.64 -20.91
C GLN A 67 -5.65 -22.15 -19.56
N LEU A 68 -4.95 -22.50 -18.47
CA LEU A 68 -5.28 -22.02 -17.14
C LEU A 68 -5.17 -20.50 -17.03
N GLU A 69 -4.08 -19.92 -17.54
CA GLU A 69 -3.87 -18.47 -17.56
C GLU A 69 -5.02 -17.75 -18.27
N LYS A 70 -5.38 -18.22 -19.46
CA LYS A 70 -6.50 -17.64 -20.23
C LYS A 70 -7.81 -17.71 -19.45
N LYS A 71 -8.17 -18.88 -18.91
CA LYS A 71 -9.43 -19.07 -18.17
C LYS A 71 -9.50 -18.18 -16.93
N LEU A 72 -8.40 -18.06 -16.18
CA LEU A 72 -8.33 -17.17 -15.01
C LEU A 72 -8.40 -15.68 -15.39
N MET A 73 -7.78 -15.28 -16.50
CA MET A 73 -7.88 -13.91 -17.02
C MET A 73 -9.31 -13.56 -17.46
N ASP A 74 -10.00 -14.49 -18.12
CA ASP A 74 -11.40 -14.32 -18.54
C ASP A 74 -12.33 -14.18 -17.33
N LEU A 75 -12.12 -14.99 -16.28
CA LEU A 75 -12.84 -14.89 -15.01
C LEU A 75 -12.57 -13.56 -14.31
N GLY A 76 -11.29 -13.16 -14.20
CA GLY A 76 -10.91 -11.88 -13.61
C GLY A 76 -11.55 -10.70 -14.36
N THR A 77 -11.49 -10.72 -15.70
CA THR A 77 -12.05 -9.65 -16.53
C THR A 77 -13.57 -9.56 -16.40
N SER A 78 -14.27 -10.69 -16.50
CA SER A 78 -15.73 -10.70 -16.40
C SER A 78 -16.24 -10.26 -15.02
N GLN A 79 -15.59 -10.69 -13.93
CA GLN A 79 -16.03 -10.37 -12.57
C GLN A 79 -15.61 -8.97 -12.11
N LEU A 80 -14.47 -8.46 -12.58
CA LEU A 80 -13.91 -7.19 -12.11
C LEU A 80 -14.08 -6.01 -13.07
N SER A 81 -14.45 -6.22 -14.33
CA SER A 81 -14.55 -5.13 -15.33
C SER A 81 -15.50 -4.01 -14.96
N HIS A 82 -16.51 -4.29 -14.14
CA HIS A 82 -17.49 -3.31 -13.68
C HIS A 82 -17.14 -2.65 -12.34
N LEU A 83 -16.05 -3.07 -11.70
CA LEU A 83 -15.65 -2.60 -10.39
C LEU A 83 -14.55 -1.56 -10.51
N ASP A 84 -14.72 -0.47 -9.77
CA ASP A 84 -13.65 0.50 -9.54
C ASP A 84 -12.68 -0.07 -8.50
N ILE A 85 -11.70 -0.83 -8.99
CA ILE A 85 -10.65 -1.47 -8.20
C ILE A 85 -9.39 -0.57 -8.07
N GLN A 86 -9.50 0.73 -8.32
CA GLN A 86 -8.35 1.62 -8.13
C GLN A 86 -7.88 1.61 -6.67
N PRO A 87 -6.57 1.70 -6.41
CA PRO A 87 -6.06 1.88 -5.05
C PRO A 87 -6.72 3.10 -4.41
N ARG A 88 -7.35 2.91 -3.26
CA ARG A 88 -7.98 4.00 -2.50
C ARG A 88 -7.13 4.32 -1.28
N LEU A 89 -6.88 5.61 -1.08
CA LEU A 89 -6.29 6.12 0.15
C LEU A 89 -7.43 6.59 1.05
N THR A 90 -7.60 5.93 2.19
CA THR A 90 -8.62 6.32 3.18
C THR A 90 -8.04 7.42 4.07
N ILE A 91 -8.78 8.52 4.21
CA ILE A 91 -8.40 9.67 5.03
C ILE A 91 -9.40 9.74 6.18
N ASP A 92 -8.91 9.58 7.41
CA ASP A 92 -9.76 9.57 8.60
C ASP A 92 -10.20 10.98 9.00
N ALA A 93 -9.31 11.96 8.82
CA ALA A 93 -9.63 13.36 9.06
C ALA A 93 -8.74 14.32 8.25
N GLU A 94 -9.34 15.43 7.80
CA GLU A 94 -8.60 16.58 7.31
C GLU A 94 -8.36 17.54 8.49
N ILE A 95 -7.09 17.81 8.80
CA ILE A 95 -6.68 18.66 9.90
C ILE A 95 -5.47 19.52 9.49
N PRO A 96 -5.37 20.78 9.95
CA PRO A 96 -4.16 21.56 9.72
C PRO A 96 -3.05 21.10 10.67
N LEU A 97 -1.79 21.14 10.22
CA LEU A 97 -0.60 20.77 10.99
C LEU A 97 -0.48 21.55 12.29
N SER A 98 -1.02 22.78 12.36
CA SER A 98 -1.02 23.58 13.58
C SER A 98 -1.90 23.01 14.70
N THR A 99 -2.76 22.03 14.41
CA THR A 99 -3.54 21.32 15.45
C THR A 99 -2.78 20.14 16.02
N LEU A 100 -1.78 19.63 15.31
CA LEU A 100 -0.99 18.48 15.74
C LEU A 100 -0.12 18.84 16.94
N ASN A 101 -0.17 17.99 17.97
CA ASN A 101 0.66 18.11 19.15
C ASN A 101 0.78 16.73 19.85
N GLY A 102 1.50 16.70 20.97
CA GLY A 102 1.67 15.47 21.75
C GLY A 102 0.37 14.91 22.34
N GLU A 103 -0.64 15.73 22.60
CA GLU A 103 -1.93 15.27 23.10
C GLU A 103 -2.70 14.48 22.04
N ILE A 104 -2.70 14.96 20.78
CA ILE A 104 -3.28 14.22 19.66
C ILE A 104 -2.56 12.88 19.47
N LEU A 105 -1.22 12.86 19.55
CA LEU A 105 -0.50 11.59 19.49
C LEU A 105 -0.93 10.65 20.62
N ASN A 106 -1.02 11.15 21.86
CA ASN A 106 -1.45 10.34 23.00
C ASN A 106 -2.87 9.79 22.84
N LEU A 107 -3.78 10.54 22.22
CA LEU A 107 -5.12 10.06 21.88
C LEU A 107 -5.07 8.96 20.81
N ILE A 108 -4.27 9.14 19.76
CA ILE A 108 -4.06 8.12 18.72
C ILE A 108 -3.49 6.84 19.32
N GLN A 109 -2.52 6.94 20.23
CA GLN A 109 -1.89 5.77 20.87
C GLN A 109 -2.87 4.95 21.73
N LYS A 110 -3.96 5.55 22.22
CA LYS A 110 -5.04 4.79 22.91
C LYS A 110 -5.82 3.86 21.99
N LEU A 111 -5.71 4.04 20.67
CA LEU A 111 -6.34 3.18 19.67
C LEU A 111 -5.50 1.95 19.34
N THR A 112 -4.31 1.80 19.92
CA THR A 112 -3.47 0.60 19.73
C THR A 112 -4.14 -0.66 20.29
N PRO A 113 -3.82 -1.87 19.77
CA PRO A 113 -2.81 -2.17 18.76
C PRO A 113 -3.28 -1.87 17.33
N PHE A 114 -2.39 -1.31 16.51
CA PHE A 114 -2.63 -1.15 15.08
C PHE A 114 -2.29 -2.43 14.30
N GLY A 115 -3.00 -2.68 13.20
CA GLY A 115 -2.83 -3.85 12.34
C GLY A 115 -3.86 -3.87 11.21
N GLU A 116 -4.02 -5.00 10.52
CA GLU A 116 -4.94 -5.10 9.37
C GLU A 116 -6.41 -4.76 9.72
N GLY A 117 -6.88 -5.14 10.91
CA GLY A 117 -8.24 -4.84 11.37
C GLY A 117 -8.40 -3.47 12.06
N ASN A 118 -7.30 -2.74 12.27
CA ASN A 118 -7.27 -1.45 12.94
C ASN A 118 -6.07 -0.65 12.41
N PRO A 119 -6.15 -0.12 11.18
CA PRO A 119 -5.04 0.63 10.60
C PRO A 119 -4.77 1.88 11.42
N GLN A 120 -3.53 2.36 11.36
CA GLN A 120 -3.18 3.62 11.99
C GLN A 120 -3.93 4.78 11.32
N PRO A 121 -4.48 5.74 12.11
CA PRO A 121 -5.20 6.87 11.56
C PRO A 121 -4.35 7.69 10.58
N THR A 122 -4.98 8.02 9.45
CA THR A 122 -4.38 8.73 8.33
C THR A 122 -5.05 10.10 8.20
N PHE A 123 -4.21 11.14 8.13
CA PHE A 123 -4.65 12.54 8.14
C PHE A 123 -4.29 13.23 6.84
N LEU A 124 -5.10 14.22 6.44
CA LEU A 124 -4.85 15.11 5.32
C LEU A 124 -4.59 16.52 5.82
N SER A 125 -3.55 17.17 5.30
CA SER A 125 -3.35 18.61 5.43
C SER A 125 -3.12 19.23 4.06
N ARG A 126 -3.88 20.29 3.75
CA ARG A 126 -3.85 20.95 2.44
C ARG A 126 -2.97 22.19 2.40
N GLY A 127 -2.42 22.49 1.24
CA GLY A 127 -1.66 23.72 0.97
C GLY A 127 -0.48 23.90 1.93
N VAL A 128 0.23 22.82 2.23
CA VAL A 128 1.39 22.81 3.12
C VAL A 128 2.62 23.27 2.34
N GLU A 129 3.37 24.22 2.90
CA GLU A 129 4.59 24.74 2.29
C GLU A 129 5.77 23.80 2.52
N VAL A 130 6.52 23.52 1.45
CA VAL A 130 7.78 22.77 1.50
C VAL A 130 8.93 23.76 1.67
N VAL A 131 9.50 23.79 2.87
CA VAL A 131 10.59 24.70 3.25
C VAL A 131 11.95 24.13 2.85
N GLU A 132 12.14 22.83 3.09
CA GLU A 132 13.34 22.08 2.74
C GLU A 132 12.94 20.69 2.25
N SER A 133 13.69 20.17 1.28
CA SER A 133 13.47 18.84 0.68
C SER A 133 14.83 18.22 0.43
N HIS A 134 15.07 17.01 0.92
CA HIS A 134 16.30 16.28 0.62
C HIS A 134 16.07 14.77 0.60
N ASN A 135 16.75 14.09 -0.32
CA ASN A 135 16.79 12.64 -0.34
C ASN A 135 17.86 12.12 0.64
N PHE A 136 17.59 11.01 1.31
CA PHE A 136 18.51 10.37 2.25
C PHE A 136 18.45 8.83 2.15
N GLY A 137 19.28 8.16 2.96
CA GLY A 137 19.38 6.71 3.02
C GLY A 137 20.26 6.11 1.93
N ASN A 138 20.44 4.78 1.99
CA ASN A 138 21.27 4.08 1.01
C ASN A 138 20.60 4.17 -0.37
N GLU A 139 21.35 4.64 -1.37
CA GLU A 139 20.85 4.89 -2.73
C GLU A 139 19.84 6.05 -2.87
N GLY A 140 19.64 6.90 -1.85
CA GLY A 140 18.79 8.12 -1.96
C GLY A 140 17.29 7.85 -2.11
N LYS A 141 16.81 6.69 -1.65
CA LYS A 141 15.42 6.21 -1.83
C LYS A 141 14.42 6.70 -0.79
N HIS A 142 14.85 7.57 0.13
CA HIS A 142 13.96 8.16 1.12
C HIS A 142 13.94 9.66 0.93
N LEU A 143 12.82 10.28 1.27
CA LEU A 143 12.62 11.72 1.16
C LEU A 143 12.31 12.26 2.56
N GLU A 144 13.09 13.24 3.01
CA GLU A 144 12.77 14.06 4.18
C GLU A 144 12.34 15.44 3.70
N LEU A 145 11.17 15.87 4.17
CA LEU A 145 10.62 17.19 3.93
C LEU A 145 10.49 17.94 5.25
N LYS A 146 10.83 19.24 5.20
CA LYS A 146 10.49 20.20 6.25
C LYS A 146 9.27 20.98 5.79
N LEU A 147 8.16 20.75 6.48
CA LEU A 147 6.85 21.21 6.07
C LEU A 147 6.37 22.31 7.02
N ARG A 148 5.94 23.44 6.46
CA ARG A 148 5.39 24.57 7.22
C ARG A 148 3.92 24.76 6.87
N GLN A 149 3.11 24.94 7.91
CA GLN A 149 1.74 25.39 7.76
C GLN A 149 1.39 26.30 8.93
N ASN A 150 0.86 27.48 8.63
CA ASN A 150 0.65 28.53 9.63
C ASN A 150 1.96 28.86 10.36
N HIS A 151 1.99 28.72 11.68
CA HIS A 151 3.14 29.06 12.54
C HIS A 151 3.95 27.82 12.99
N VAL A 152 3.60 26.62 12.52
CA VAL A 152 4.28 25.38 12.91
C VAL A 152 5.12 24.83 11.76
N THR A 153 6.22 24.16 12.13
CA THR A 153 7.08 23.44 11.20
C THR A 153 7.20 22.00 11.68
N TRP A 154 7.08 21.05 10.74
CA TRP A 154 7.14 19.61 11.00
C TRP A 154 8.16 18.94 10.08
N GLN A 155 8.82 17.90 10.60
CA GLN A 155 9.57 16.97 9.78
C GLN A 155 8.66 15.85 9.29
N ALA A 156 8.72 15.59 7.99
CA ALA A 156 7.95 14.58 7.32
C ALA A 156 8.85 13.64 6.53
N PHE A 157 8.60 12.34 6.64
CA PHE A 157 9.45 11.31 6.03
C PHE A 157 8.63 10.41 5.13
N ASP A 158 9.05 10.28 3.88
CA ASP A 158 8.57 9.26 2.95
C ASP A 158 9.67 8.23 2.72
N PHE A 159 9.47 7.04 3.28
CA PHE A 159 10.43 5.93 3.16
C PHE A 159 10.25 5.11 1.88
N ASN A 160 9.21 5.37 1.09
CA ASN A 160 8.89 4.63 -0.12
C ASN A 160 9.01 5.48 -1.40
N SER A 161 9.32 6.77 -1.28
CA SER A 161 9.41 7.68 -2.42
C SER A 161 10.55 7.32 -3.38
N GLN A 162 10.23 7.22 -4.67
CA GLN A 162 11.21 7.27 -5.76
C GLN A 162 11.33 8.69 -6.35
N LYS A 163 10.65 9.68 -5.76
CA LYS A 163 10.65 11.07 -6.25
C LYS A 163 11.92 11.78 -5.82
N LEU A 164 12.45 12.60 -6.72
CA LEU A 164 13.61 13.44 -6.45
C LEU A 164 13.17 14.67 -5.63
N ALA A 165 13.98 15.05 -4.65
CA ALA A 165 13.73 16.20 -3.79
C ALA A 165 13.52 17.51 -4.56
N GLU A 166 14.17 17.62 -5.73
CA GLU A 166 14.09 18.77 -6.65
C GLU A 166 12.76 18.88 -7.40
N GLU A 167 12.01 17.78 -7.49
CA GLU A 167 10.72 17.71 -8.20
C GLU A 167 9.54 18.06 -7.30
N ILE A 168 9.79 18.30 -6.01
CA ILE A 168 8.74 18.56 -5.03
C ILE A 168 8.25 20.01 -5.17
N PRO A 169 6.95 20.23 -5.43
CA PRO A 169 6.39 21.58 -5.49
C PRO A 169 6.56 22.34 -4.17
N THR A 170 6.53 23.68 -4.24
CA THR A 170 6.63 24.54 -3.05
C THR A 170 5.42 24.42 -2.12
N HIS A 171 4.26 24.03 -2.65
CA HIS A 171 3.04 23.78 -1.89
C HIS A 171 2.43 22.44 -2.31
N ILE A 172 2.10 21.62 -1.32
CA ILE A 172 1.56 20.28 -1.51
C ILE A 172 0.42 20.00 -0.54
N ASP A 173 -0.53 19.18 -0.98
CA ASP A 173 -1.45 18.48 -0.10
C ASP A 173 -0.78 17.18 0.34
N ILE A 174 -0.75 16.92 1.65
CA ILE A 174 -0.07 15.76 2.23
C ILE A 174 -1.05 14.83 2.93
N VAL A 175 -0.84 13.53 2.74
CA VAL A 175 -1.50 12.49 3.51
C VAL A 175 -0.45 11.77 4.36
N TYR A 176 -0.70 11.65 5.66
CA TYR A 176 0.32 11.21 6.61
C TYR A 176 -0.25 10.50 7.84
N GLN A 177 0.61 9.77 8.53
CA GLN A 177 0.35 9.17 9.84
C GLN A 177 1.27 9.81 10.88
N LEU A 178 0.76 10.03 12.09
CA LEU A 178 1.54 10.60 13.19
C LEU A 178 2.48 9.56 13.80
N GLY A 179 3.78 9.83 13.80
CA GLY A 179 4.79 8.93 14.32
C GLY A 179 5.61 9.53 15.46
N LYS A 180 6.29 8.65 16.19
CA LYS A 180 7.42 9.00 17.05
C LYS A 180 8.72 8.76 16.29
N GLY A 181 9.67 9.66 16.46
CA GLY A 181 11.07 9.53 16.05
C GLY A 181 11.97 9.79 17.24
N TYR A 182 13.27 9.63 17.04
CA TYR A 182 14.28 9.94 18.03
C TYR A 182 15.32 10.86 17.41
N TRP A 183 15.64 11.94 18.11
CA TRP A 183 16.78 12.79 17.80
C TRP A 183 17.77 12.72 18.95
N GLY A 184 18.80 11.90 18.82
CA GLY A 184 19.62 11.49 19.96
C GLY A 184 18.76 10.69 20.95
N ASP A 185 18.69 11.16 22.20
CA ASP A 185 17.88 10.55 23.26
C ASP A 185 16.49 11.19 23.43
N GLU A 186 16.19 12.26 22.67
CA GLU A 186 14.89 12.94 22.75
C GLU A 186 13.87 12.35 21.77
N GLU A 187 12.68 12.06 22.30
CA GLU A 187 11.55 11.62 21.49
C GLU A 187 10.92 12.84 20.78
N VAL A 188 10.92 12.81 19.45
CA VAL A 188 10.36 13.88 18.63
C VAL A 188 9.17 13.37 17.83
N LEU A 189 8.13 14.21 17.70
CA LEU A 189 6.99 13.91 16.84
C LEU A 189 7.39 14.11 15.39
N ARG A 190 6.96 13.20 14.52
CA ARG A 190 7.21 13.28 13.08
C ARG A 190 5.98 12.88 12.27
N LEU A 191 5.94 13.31 11.02
CA LEU A 191 4.93 12.87 10.05
C LEU A 191 5.53 11.75 9.21
N ASN A 192 4.86 10.60 9.17
CA ASN A 192 5.19 9.55 8.19
C ASN A 192 4.29 9.80 6.97
N LEU A 193 4.86 10.25 5.87
CA LEU A 193 4.12 10.51 4.63
C LEU A 193 3.63 9.19 4.04
N VAL A 194 2.36 9.20 3.63
CA VAL A 194 1.72 8.10 2.91
C VAL A 194 1.62 8.46 1.43
N ASP A 195 1.23 9.71 1.12
CA ASP A 195 1.20 10.26 -0.23
C ASP A 195 1.19 11.79 -0.18
N PHE A 196 1.46 12.43 -1.32
CA PHE A 196 1.28 13.87 -1.49
C PHE A 196 1.01 14.22 -2.96
N ALA A 197 0.24 15.29 -3.15
CA ALA A 197 -0.09 15.84 -4.45
C ALA A 197 0.18 17.34 -4.48
N THR A 198 0.30 17.91 -5.68
CA THR A 198 0.31 19.37 -5.84
C THR A 198 -0.98 19.95 -5.27
N ALA A 199 -0.87 21.05 -4.54
CA ALA A 199 -2.00 21.78 -3.96
C ALA A 199 -2.91 22.42 -5.03
#